data_AF-A0A527ZDG3-F1
#
_entry.id   AF-A0A527ZDG3-F1
#
_cell.length_a   1.000
_cell.length_b   1.000
_cell.length_c   1.000
_cell.angle_alpha   90.00
_cell.angle_beta   90.00
_cell.angle_gamma   90.00
#
_symmetry.space_group_name_H-M   'P 1'
#
loop_
_entity.id
_entity.type
_entity.pdbx_description
1 polymer ?
#
loop_
_entity_poly.entity_id
_entity_poly.type
_entity_poly.pdbx_seq_one_letter_code
_entity_poly.pdbx_strand_id
1 'polypeptide(L)'
;MDLLAYPDAKIIDDLRLDRLRIGAQINPTSTLTRYRIPLDGNSSGAIEIVPEPLCDTRIELPRIDYSRRAGRPYRCVWGTGQSESDSFLDTIAKIELSATAPATVTTWAESGCYPGEPVFVARPAGGEEDDGVLLSIVLDTGAGTSFLLVLD
;
A
#
# COMPACT_ATOMS: atom_id res chain seq x y z
N MET A 1 -7.48 -13.70 0.18
CA MET A 1 -8.02 -12.34 0.23
C MET A 1 -6.99 -11.52 0.94
N ASP A 2 -6.50 -10.47 0.31
CA ASP A 2 -5.39 -9.68 0.83
C ASP A 2 -5.93 -8.27 1.12
N LEU A 3 -5.67 -7.78 2.33
CA LEU A 3 -6.21 -6.53 2.85
C LEU A 3 -5.11 -5.71 3.52
N LEU A 4 -5.23 -4.39 3.48
CA LEU A 4 -4.55 -3.53 4.44
C LEU A 4 -5.37 -3.55 5.74
N ALA A 5 -4.95 -4.39 6.68
CA ALA A 5 -5.69 -4.62 7.91
C ALA A 5 -5.25 -3.64 8.99
N TYR A 6 -6.23 -3.08 9.69
CA TYR A 6 -6.03 -2.25 10.88
C TYR A 6 -6.44 -3.05 12.12
N PRO A 7 -5.77 -2.84 13.27
CA PRO A 7 -6.14 -3.50 14.52
C PRO A 7 -7.51 -3.03 15.02
N ASP A 8 -7.88 -1.77 14.74
CA ASP A 8 -9.15 -1.17 15.12
C ASP A 8 -9.52 0.01 14.20
N ALA A 9 -10.65 0.66 14.50
CA ALA A 9 -11.18 1.77 13.72
C ALA A 9 -10.58 3.16 14.08
N LYS A 10 -9.62 3.25 15.01
CA LYS A 10 -9.08 4.54 15.48
C LYS A 10 -8.43 5.37 14.38
N ILE A 11 -8.00 4.74 13.28
CA ILE A 11 -7.48 5.44 12.11
C ILE A 11 -8.46 6.52 11.60
N ILE A 12 -9.77 6.29 11.72
CA ILE A 12 -10.81 7.26 11.34
C ILE A 12 -10.69 8.54 12.18
N ASP A 13 -10.47 8.39 13.49
CA ASP A 13 -10.30 9.52 14.39
C ASP A 13 -8.95 10.22 14.16
N ASP A 14 -7.89 9.45 13.90
CA ASP A 14 -6.55 10.00 13.65
C ASP A 14 -6.47 10.81 12.35
N LEU A 15 -7.29 10.48 11.35
CA LEU A 15 -7.35 11.20 10.06
C LEU A 15 -8.25 12.44 10.08
N ARG A 16 -8.78 12.86 11.23
CA ARG A 16 -9.55 14.11 11.31
C ARG A 16 -8.67 15.33 11.03
N LEU A 17 -9.18 16.28 10.26
CA LEU A 17 -8.44 17.47 9.83
C LEU A 17 -7.92 18.34 10.99
N ASP A 18 -8.67 18.44 12.08
CA ASP A 18 -8.25 19.19 13.27
C ASP A 18 -7.01 18.59 13.93
N ARG A 19 -6.83 17.27 13.84
CA ARG A 19 -5.65 16.55 14.35
C ARG A 19 -4.48 16.61 13.36
N LEU A 20 -4.74 16.36 12.08
CA LEU A 20 -3.71 16.40 11.03
C LEU A 20 -3.03 17.78 10.97
N ARG A 21 -3.80 18.87 11.07
CA ARG A 21 -3.29 20.25 10.96
C ARG A 21 -2.40 20.68 12.12
N ILE A 22 -2.49 20.01 13.27
CA ILE A 22 -1.62 20.29 14.43
C ILE A 22 -0.43 19.32 14.49
N GLY A 23 -0.23 18.51 13.45
CA GLY A 23 0.83 17.51 13.41
C GLY A 23 0.63 16.41 14.45
N ALA A 24 -0.62 16.10 14.80
CA ALA A 24 -0.88 14.97 15.69
C ALA A 24 -0.34 13.70 15.05
N GLN A 25 0.35 12.88 15.85
CA GLN A 25 0.87 11.61 15.40
C GLN A 25 -0.28 10.74 14.87
N ILE A 26 -0.09 10.23 13.66
CA ILE A 26 -0.97 9.25 13.05
C ILE A 26 -0.23 7.95 13.19
N ASN A 27 -0.86 6.97 13.82
CA ASN A 27 -0.31 5.63 13.90
C ASN A 27 -1.01 4.74 12.85
N PRO A 28 -0.73 4.88 11.54
CA PRO A 28 -1.26 3.90 10.61
C PRO A 28 -0.54 2.59 10.89
N THR A 29 -1.33 1.63 11.34
CA THR A 29 -0.90 0.27 11.67
C THR A 29 -1.35 -0.70 10.57
N SER A 30 -1.62 -0.18 9.38
CA SER A 30 -2.02 -0.99 8.24
C SER A 30 -0.95 -2.04 7.97
N THR A 31 -1.36 -3.29 8.01
CA THR A 31 -0.50 -4.43 7.72
C THR A 31 -1.08 -5.15 6.52
N LEU A 32 -0.28 -5.31 5.45
CA LEU A 32 -0.69 -6.11 4.31
C LEU A 32 -0.85 -7.57 4.76
N THR A 33 -2.09 -8.02 4.87
CA THR A 33 -2.47 -9.27 5.54
C THR A 33 -3.31 -10.14 4.61
N ARG A 34 -2.92 -11.42 4.50
CA ARG A 34 -3.61 -12.43 3.72
C ARG A 34 -4.50 -13.30 4.61
N TYR A 35 -5.74 -13.47 4.17
CA TYR A 35 -6.74 -14.37 4.73
C TYR A 35 -7.04 -15.46 3.70
N ARG A 36 -6.90 -16.74 4.10
CA ARG A 36 -7.29 -17.89 3.28
C ARG A 36 -8.64 -18.42 3.75
N ILE A 37 -9.64 -18.34 2.87
CA ILE A 37 -11.02 -18.76 3.16
C ILE A 37 -11.27 -20.09 2.44
N PRO A 38 -11.49 -21.20 3.16
CA PRO A 38 -11.87 -22.46 2.54
C PRO A 38 -13.28 -22.36 1.95
N LEU A 39 -13.46 -22.88 0.73
CA LEU A 39 -14.74 -22.84 -0.01
C LEU A 39 -15.42 -24.20 -0.11
N ASP A 40 -14.84 -25.24 0.50
CA ASP A 40 -15.27 -26.63 0.40
C ASP A 40 -16.60 -26.94 1.11
N GLY A 41 -17.26 -25.93 1.70
CA GLY A 41 -18.65 -25.99 2.15
C GLY A 41 -18.90 -26.88 3.36
N ASN A 42 -17.86 -27.42 3.98
CA ASN A 42 -17.97 -28.43 5.04
C ASN A 42 -18.04 -27.83 6.46
N SER A 43 -18.63 -26.65 6.60
CA SER A 43 -18.60 -25.87 7.84
C SER A 43 -19.99 -25.78 8.47
N SER A 44 -20.47 -26.88 9.06
CA SER A 44 -21.44 -26.77 10.15
C SER A 44 -20.73 -26.25 11.40
N GLY A 45 -20.39 -24.97 11.44
CA GLY A 45 -19.66 -24.34 12.54
C GLY A 45 -18.88 -23.07 12.16
N ALA A 46 -18.34 -22.38 13.17
CA ALA A 46 -17.44 -21.25 12.96
C ALA A 46 -16.12 -21.71 12.30
N ILE A 47 -15.65 -20.98 11.30
CA ILE A 47 -14.36 -21.20 10.64
C ILE A 47 -13.33 -20.31 11.33
N GLU A 48 -12.28 -20.90 11.88
CA GLU A 48 -11.13 -20.17 12.37
C GLU A 48 -10.21 -19.81 11.20
N ILE A 49 -9.97 -18.52 10.99
CA ILE A 49 -9.07 -18.01 9.94
C ILE A 49 -7.90 -17.33 10.63
N VAL A 50 -6.69 -17.85 10.40
CA VAL A 50 -5.45 -17.24 10.89
C VAL A 50 -4.97 -16.18 9.89
N PRO A 51 -4.83 -14.90 10.29
CA PRO A 51 -4.27 -13.87 9.43
C PRO A 51 -2.78 -14.10 9.17
N GLU A 52 -2.33 -13.91 7.92
CA GLU A 52 -0.93 -14.02 7.50
C GLU A 52 -0.39 -12.64 7.09
N PRO A 53 0.38 -11.95 7.94
CA PRO A 53 1.11 -10.75 7.53
C PRO A 53 2.08 -11.08 6.39
N LEU A 54 2.06 -10.30 5.32
CA LEU A 54 2.89 -10.53 4.14
C LEU A 54 4.16 -9.67 4.10
N CYS A 55 4.14 -8.52 4.77
CA CYS A 55 5.25 -7.57 4.82
C CYS A 55 5.10 -6.64 6.03
N ASP A 56 6.24 -6.24 6.63
CA ASP A 56 6.27 -5.28 7.74
C ASP A 56 6.15 -3.83 7.27
N THR A 57 6.38 -3.56 5.98
CA THR A 57 6.21 -2.22 5.40
C THR A 57 4.74 -1.86 5.39
N ARG A 58 4.43 -0.76 6.06
CA ARG A 58 3.10 -0.19 6.14
C ARG A 58 2.87 0.68 4.92
N ILE A 59 1.76 0.42 4.24
CA ILE A 59 1.32 1.18 3.09
C ILE A 59 -0.16 1.50 3.23
N GLU A 60 -0.58 2.52 2.50
CA GLU A 60 -1.96 2.90 2.25
C GLU A 60 -2.19 3.12 0.76
N LEU A 61 -3.46 3.28 0.38
CA LEU A 61 -3.86 3.51 -1.01
C LEU A 61 -3.26 2.45 -1.97
N PRO A 62 -3.55 1.15 -1.72
CA PRO A 62 -2.84 0.05 -2.35
C PRO A 62 -3.24 -0.09 -3.82
N ARG A 63 -2.25 -0.35 -4.66
CA ARG A 63 -2.40 -0.58 -6.10
C ARG A 63 -1.68 -1.84 -6.52
N ILE A 64 -2.19 -2.43 -7.59
CA ILE A 64 -1.63 -3.59 -8.30
C ILE A 64 -1.77 -3.31 -9.80
N ASP A 65 -1.24 -4.18 -10.64
CA ASP A 65 -1.64 -4.23 -12.05
C ASP A 65 -3.07 -4.76 -12.17
N TYR A 66 -4.03 -3.89 -11.87
CA TYR A 66 -5.43 -4.26 -11.73
C TYR A 66 -5.98 -4.87 -13.01
N SER A 67 -5.56 -4.34 -14.16
CA SER A 67 -6.02 -4.79 -15.48
C SER A 67 -5.69 -6.27 -15.75
N ARG A 68 -4.49 -6.72 -15.35
CA ARG A 68 -4.03 -8.10 -15.58
C ARG A 68 -4.19 -9.00 -14.37
N ARG A 69 -4.29 -8.46 -13.16
CA ARG A 69 -4.16 -9.19 -11.89
C ARG A 69 -5.38 -9.15 -10.98
N ALA A 70 -6.39 -8.33 -11.25
CA ALA A 70 -7.62 -8.33 -10.45
C ALA A 70 -8.24 -9.74 -10.40
N GLY A 71 -8.41 -10.27 -9.18
CA GLY A 71 -8.94 -11.62 -8.94
C GLY A 71 -8.02 -12.77 -9.37
N ARG A 72 -6.75 -12.49 -9.70
CA ARG A 72 -5.76 -13.48 -10.15
C ARG A 72 -4.54 -13.49 -9.22
N PRO A 73 -3.71 -14.54 -9.25
CA PRO A 73 -2.41 -14.52 -8.58
C PRO A 73 -1.56 -13.34 -9.06
N TYR A 74 -0.94 -12.65 -8.11
CA TYR A 74 -0.16 -11.44 -8.30
C TYR A 74 1.06 -11.47 -7.36
N ARG A 75 2.06 -10.63 -7.64
CA ARG A 75 3.29 -10.52 -6.85
C ARG A 75 3.62 -9.09 -6.45
N CYS A 76 3.16 -8.06 -7.17
CA CYS A 76 3.53 -6.68 -6.94
C CYS A 76 2.37 -5.91 -6.30
N VAL A 77 2.67 -5.18 -5.21
CA VAL A 77 1.76 -4.21 -4.58
C VAL A 77 2.49 -2.88 -4.47
N TRP A 78 1.82 -1.80 -4.80
CA TRP A 78 2.29 -0.44 -4.60
C TRP A 78 1.40 0.29 -3.61
N GLY A 79 1.92 1.30 -2.91
CA GLY A 79 1.13 2.14 -2.04
C GLY A 79 1.94 3.30 -1.46
N THR A 80 1.27 4.23 -0.82
CA THR A 80 1.92 5.31 -0.07
C THR A 80 2.28 4.84 1.33
N GLY A 81 3.53 4.98 1.74
CA GLY A 81 4.01 4.57 3.07
C GLY A 81 4.53 5.74 3.89
N GLN A 82 5.15 5.43 5.03
CA GLN A 82 5.82 6.41 5.89
C GLN A 82 7.31 6.08 6.00
N SER A 83 8.18 7.08 5.88
CA SER A 83 9.62 6.94 6.09
C SER A 83 9.98 6.81 7.58
N GLU A 84 9.28 7.56 8.42
CA GLU A 84 9.42 7.58 9.88
C GLU A 84 8.04 7.43 10.54
N SER A 85 8.00 6.94 11.79
CA SER A 85 6.73 6.68 12.51
C SER A 85 5.84 7.91 12.69
N ASP A 86 6.41 9.12 12.62
CA ASP A 86 5.69 10.39 12.81
C ASP A 86 5.41 11.13 11.49
N SER A 87 5.90 10.61 10.36
CA SER A 87 5.65 11.17 9.03
C SER A 87 4.22 10.87 8.55
N PHE A 88 3.69 11.68 7.64
CA PHE A 88 2.39 11.41 7.00
C PHE A 88 2.57 11.08 5.53
N LEU A 89 2.41 9.80 5.16
CA LEU A 89 2.37 9.34 3.76
C LEU A 89 3.40 10.01 2.83
N ASP A 90 4.68 9.98 3.22
CA ASP A 90 5.78 10.70 2.57
C ASP A 90 6.63 9.81 1.64
N THR A 91 6.21 8.56 1.42
CA THR A 91 6.92 7.62 0.53
C THR A 91 5.97 6.91 -0.41
N ILE A 92 6.50 6.43 -1.54
CA ILE A 92 5.87 5.39 -2.36
C ILE A 92 6.67 4.11 -2.15
N ALA A 93 5.99 3.00 -1.83
CA ALA A 93 6.61 1.69 -1.68
C ALA A 93 6.10 0.73 -2.75
N LYS A 94 7.02 -0.06 -3.32
CA LYS A 94 6.75 -1.29 -4.07
C LYS A 94 7.09 -2.47 -3.17
N ILE A 95 6.12 -3.35 -2.95
CA ILE A 95 6.27 -4.62 -2.23
C ILE A 95 6.18 -5.74 -3.26
N GLU A 96 7.23 -6.54 -3.35
CA GLU A 96 7.28 -7.75 -4.17
C GLU A 96 7.14 -8.99 -3.28
N LEU A 97 6.02 -9.67 -3.42
CA LEU A 97 5.65 -10.85 -2.66
C LEU A 97 6.35 -12.09 -3.21
N SER A 98 6.78 -12.96 -2.31
CA SER A 98 7.32 -14.28 -2.64
C SER A 98 6.60 -15.36 -1.85
N ALA A 99 6.46 -16.55 -2.45
CA ALA A 99 5.87 -17.71 -1.79
C ALA A 99 6.89 -18.47 -0.92
N THR A 100 8.19 -18.25 -1.15
CA THR A 100 9.28 -19.05 -0.55
C THR A 100 10.32 -18.20 0.17
N ALA A 101 10.22 -16.87 0.09
CA ALA A 101 11.15 -15.93 0.70
C ALA A 101 10.37 -14.73 1.28
N PRO A 102 10.98 -13.94 2.18
CA PRO A 102 10.41 -12.67 2.61
C PRO A 102 10.13 -11.74 1.43
N ALA A 103 9.11 -10.89 1.55
CA ALA A 103 8.83 -9.86 0.56
C ALA A 103 10.00 -8.86 0.48
N THR A 104 10.31 -8.40 -0.73
CA THR A 104 11.28 -7.34 -0.96
C THR A 104 10.57 -6.01 -1.15
N VAL A 105 11.19 -4.94 -0.64
CA VAL A 105 10.59 -3.60 -0.65
C VAL A 105 11.54 -2.60 -1.26
N THR A 106 11.03 -1.80 -2.18
CA THR A 106 11.74 -0.64 -2.75
C THR A 106 10.91 0.61 -2.52
N THR A 107 11.57 1.68 -2.11
CA THR A 107 10.91 2.92 -1.69
C THR A 107 11.44 4.11 -2.47
N TRP A 108 10.52 5.01 -2.84
CA TRP A 108 10.83 6.36 -3.29
C TRP A 108 10.41 7.35 -2.21
N ALA A 109 11.25 8.34 -1.96
CA ALA A 109 11.01 9.42 -1.01
C ALA A 109 11.83 10.65 -1.43
N GLU A 110 11.32 11.84 -1.13
CA GLU A 110 12.04 13.09 -1.29
C GLU A 110 11.69 14.04 -0.13
N SER A 111 12.68 14.77 0.38
CA SER A 111 12.48 15.62 1.55
C SER A 111 11.47 16.72 1.27
N GLY A 112 10.48 16.89 2.16
CA GLY A 112 9.41 17.88 2.01
C GLY A 112 8.37 17.53 0.93
N CYS A 113 8.42 16.31 0.38
CA CYS A 113 7.49 15.83 -0.63
C CYS A 113 6.52 14.78 -0.07
N TYR A 114 5.26 14.90 -0.45
CA TYR A 114 4.17 14.05 0.03
C TYR A 114 3.39 13.48 -1.16
N PRO A 115 3.67 12.22 -1.58
CA PRO A 115 3.00 11.59 -2.71
C PRO A 115 1.56 11.20 -2.40
N GLY A 116 0.69 11.32 -3.40
CA GLY A 116 -0.64 10.70 -3.40
C GLY A 116 -0.60 9.23 -3.87
N GLU A 117 -1.78 8.68 -4.14
CA GLU A 117 -1.95 7.29 -4.60
C GLU A 117 -1.08 6.96 -5.84
N PRO A 118 -0.22 5.93 -5.79
CA PRO A 118 0.64 5.55 -6.92
C PRO A 118 -0.13 4.65 -7.91
N VAL A 119 -0.58 5.25 -9.00
CA VAL A 119 -1.34 4.57 -10.05
C VAL A 119 -0.40 3.82 -11.01
N PHE A 120 -0.48 2.49 -11.04
CA PHE A 120 0.27 1.67 -12.00
C PHE A 120 -0.33 1.70 -13.41
N VAL A 121 0.53 1.87 -14.41
CA VAL A 121 0.22 1.82 -15.84
C VAL A 121 1.17 0.82 -16.52
N ALA A 122 0.64 -0.32 -16.94
CA ALA A 122 1.41 -1.37 -17.58
C ALA A 122 1.94 -0.95 -18.97
N ARG A 123 3.10 -1.48 -19.36
CA ARG A 123 3.61 -1.36 -20.74
C ARG A 123 2.60 -1.99 -21.72
N PRO A 124 2.21 -1.31 -22.82
CA PRO A 124 1.20 -1.82 -23.76
C PRO A 124 1.55 -3.16 -24.43
N ALA A 125 2.84 -3.41 -24.66
CA ALA A 125 3.32 -4.66 -25.29
C ALA A 125 3.29 -5.88 -24.34
N GLY A 126 2.88 -5.67 -23.08
CA GLY A 126 3.02 -6.66 -22.03
C GLY A 126 4.47 -6.80 -21.56
N GLY A 127 4.65 -7.66 -20.57
CA GLY A 127 5.91 -7.88 -19.89
C GLY A 127 5.69 -8.49 -18.52
N GLU A 128 6.70 -8.38 -17.67
CA GLU A 128 6.63 -8.71 -16.25
C GLU A 128 5.49 -7.93 -15.54
N GLU A 129 5.12 -8.35 -14.32
CA GLU A 129 3.96 -7.77 -13.62
C GLU A 129 4.14 -6.28 -13.30
N ASP A 130 5.38 -5.88 -13.06
CA ASP A 130 5.87 -4.55 -12.76
C ASP A 130 6.45 -3.82 -13.99
N ASP A 131 6.36 -4.39 -15.19
CA ASP A 131 6.81 -3.71 -16.41
C ASP A 131 5.81 -2.62 -16.82
N GLY A 132 6.06 -1.40 -16.37
CA GLY A 132 5.18 -0.27 -16.54
C GLY A 132 5.76 1.00 -15.92
N VAL A 133 4.88 1.90 -15.49
CA VAL A 133 5.25 3.07 -14.70
C VAL A 133 4.25 3.29 -13.57
N LEU A 134 4.69 3.94 -12.50
CA LEU A 134 3.80 4.52 -11.49
C LEU A 134 3.61 6.01 -11.75
N LEU A 135 2.37 6.47 -11.60
CA LEU A 135 1.99 7.87 -11.65
C LEU A 135 1.49 8.30 -10.27
N SER A 136 2.05 9.37 -9.70
CA SER A 136 1.54 9.96 -8.45
C SER A 136 1.63 11.48 -8.49
N ILE A 137 0.61 12.16 -7.97
CA ILE A 137 0.67 13.60 -7.74
C ILE A 137 1.36 13.82 -6.40
N VAL A 138 2.46 14.57 -6.40
CA VAL A 138 3.27 14.84 -5.21
C VAL A 138 3.11 16.30 -4.80
N LEU A 139 2.82 16.55 -3.52
CA LEU A 139 2.89 17.89 -2.94
C LEU A 139 4.33 18.18 -2.51
N ASP A 140 4.93 19.21 -3.11
CA ASP A 140 6.19 19.80 -2.66
C ASP A 140 5.89 20.99 -1.75
N THR A 141 6.20 20.83 -0.45
CA THR A 141 5.97 21.86 0.55
C THR A 141 7.00 23.00 0.49
N GLY A 142 8.19 22.76 -0.06
CA GLY A 142 9.20 23.79 -0.27
C GLY A 142 8.80 24.75 -1.40
N ALA A 143 8.25 24.21 -2.49
CA ALA A 143 7.73 25.00 -3.60
C ALA A 143 6.28 25.50 -3.38
N GLY A 144 5.53 24.89 -2.46
CA GLY A 144 4.11 25.19 -2.23
C GLY A 144 3.21 24.81 -3.40
N THR A 145 3.65 23.86 -4.24
CA THR A 145 2.94 23.41 -5.45
C THR A 145 3.01 21.89 -5.58
N SER A 146 2.28 21.32 -6.54
CA SER A 146 2.31 19.90 -6.82
C SER A 146 2.88 19.61 -8.20
N PHE A 147 3.50 18.44 -8.35
CA PHE A 147 3.99 17.93 -9.62
C PHE A 147 3.53 16.48 -9.85
N LEU A 148 3.55 16.03 -11.12
CA LEU A 148 3.32 14.64 -11.47
C LEU A 148 4.66 13.89 -11.47
N LEU A 149 4.79 12.92 -10.56
CA LEU A 149 5.91 11.99 -10.53
C LEU A 149 5.62 10.78 -11.43
N VAL A 150 6.65 10.35 -12.15
CA VAL A 150 6.65 9.12 -12.97
C VAL A 150 7.85 8.27 -12.54
N LEU A 151 7.60 7.05 -12.07
CA LEU A 151 8.63 6.08 -11.67
C LEU A 151 8.58 4.84 -12.57
N ASP A 152 9.74 4.22 -12.81
CA ASP A 152 9.85 2.91 -13.50
C ASP A 152 9.64 1.71 -12.56
#